data_AF-A5UG72-F1
#
_entry.id   AF-A5UG72-F1
#
_cell.length_a   1.000
_cell.length_b   1.000
_cell.length_c   1.000
_cell.angle_alpha   90.00
_cell.angle_beta   90.00
_cell.angle_gamma   90.00
#
_symmetry.space_group_name_H-M   'P 1'
#
loop_
_entity.id
_entity.type
_entity.pdbx_description
1 polymer ?
#
loop_
_entity_poly.entity_id
_entity_poly.type
_entity_poly.pdbx_seq_one_letter_code
_entity_poly.pdbx_strand_id
1 'polypeptide(L)' 'MTLKTLLTIQELEEMGIAKRTKIYYMMKRGNFPKPLKYDRTNRWAREDVQAWLDKQNPNRKQEAQHGGLTA' A
#
# COMPACT_ATOMS: atom_id res chain seq x y z
N MET A 1 6.14 -18.79 5.31
CA MET A 1 6.10 -17.35 5.00
C MET A 1 4.71 -16.84 5.35
N THR A 2 4.53 -16.20 6.51
CA THR A 2 3.21 -15.74 6.97
C THR A 2 2.73 -14.56 6.13
N LEU A 3 1.57 -14.71 5.49
CA LEU A 3 0.88 -13.63 4.78
C LEU A 3 0.33 -12.64 5.81
N LYS A 4 1.12 -11.60 6.13
CA LYS A 4 0.65 -10.49 6.94
C LYS A 4 -0.22 -9.57 6.07
N THR A 5 -1.50 -9.49 6.41
CA THR A 5 -2.48 -8.60 5.76
C THR A 5 -2.27 -7.13 6.15
N LEU A 6 -1.70 -6.89 7.32
CA LEU A 6 -1.46 -5.56 7.89
C LEU A 6 0.03 -5.28 8.03
N LEU A 7 0.48 -4.20 7.41
CA LEU A 7 1.84 -3.69 7.43
C LEU A 7 2.01 -2.58 8.46
N THR A 8 3.10 -2.64 9.20
CA THR A 8 3.55 -1.58 10.09
C THR A 8 4.35 -0.52 9.33
N ILE A 9 4.57 0.64 9.93
CA ILE A 9 5.40 1.68 9.31
C ILE A 9 6.84 1.22 9.07
N GLN A 10 7.35 0.36 9.95
CA GLN A 10 8.68 -0.23 9.82
C GLN A 10 8.74 -1.15 8.59
N GLU A 11 7.74 -2.01 8.40
CA GLU A 11 7.66 -2.87 7.21
C GLU A 11 7.56 -2.05 5.91
N LEU A 12 6.83 -0.93 5.92
CA LEU A 12 6.78 0.00 4.77
C LEU A 12 8.14 0.63 4.47
N GLU A 13 8.93 0.95 5.50
CA GLU A 13 10.30 1.44 5.35
C GLU A 13 11.25 0.35 4.83
N GLU A 14 11.14 -0.88 5.36
CA GLU A 14 11.93 -2.04 4.93
C GLU A 14 11.61 -2.46 3.49
N MET A 15 10.35 -2.33 3.07
CA MET A 15 9.92 -2.53 1.67
C MET A 15 10.40 -1.42 0.73
N GLY A 16 11.03 -0.36 1.24
CA GLY A 16 11.53 0.75 0.41
C GLY A 16 10.44 1.67 -0.14
N ILE A 17 9.22 1.64 0.40
CA ILE A 17 8.10 2.49 -0.04
C ILE A 17 8.47 3.98 0.15
N ALA A 18 8.80 4.33 1.39
CA ALA A 18 9.17 5.68 1.80
C ALA A 18 9.63 5.65 3.26
N LYS A 19 10.40 6.66 3.69
CA LYS A 19 10.73 6.86 5.11
C LYS A 19 9.49 7.21 5.92
N ARG A 20 9.49 6.87 7.21
CA ARG A 20 8.39 7.13 8.17
C ARG A 20 7.84 8.56 8.07
N THR A 21 8.72 9.56 8.09
CA THR A 21 8.34 10.98 8.01
C THR A 21 7.59 11.30 6.71
N LYS A 22 8.03 10.73 5.59
CA LYS A 22 7.40 10.93 4.28
C LYS A 22 6.04 10.24 4.24
N ILE A 23 5.87 9.07 4.85
CA ILE A 23 4.57 8.38 4.96
C ILE A 23 3.56 9.26 5.71
N TYR A 24 3.93 9.79 6.89
CA TYR A 24 3.05 10.70 7.64
C TYR A 24 2.74 11.99 6.86
N TYR A 25 3.72 12.53 6.14
CA TYR A 25 3.52 13.70 5.29
C TYR A 25 2.51 13.43 4.17
N MET A 26 2.65 12.31 3.46
CA MET A 26 1.72 11.91 2.40
C MET A 26 0.34 11.58 2.95
N MET A 27 0.25 10.99 4.15
CA MET A 27 -1.01 10.76 4.86
C MET A 27 -1.71 12.09 5.17
N LYS A 28 -0.98 13.10 5.68
CA LYS A 28 -1.54 14.44 5.94
C LYS A 28 -2.05 15.12 4.66
N ARG A 29 -1.40 14.85 3.52
CA ARG A 29 -1.80 15.35 2.19
C ARG A 29 -2.94 14.55 1.54
N GLY A 30 -3.36 13.43 2.11
CA GLY A 30 -4.34 12.53 1.48
C GLY A 30 -3.79 11.74 0.29
N ASN A 31 -2.47 11.75 0.09
CA ASN A 31 -1.79 11.07 -1.00
C ASN A 31 -1.35 9.66 -0.64
N PHE A 32 -1.52 9.19 0.59
CA PHE A 32 -1.19 7.84 1.04
C PHE A 32 -2.43 7.19 1.66
N PRO A 33 -2.61 5.85 1.55
CA PRO A 33 -3.72 5.17 2.17
C PRO A 33 -3.83 5.45 3.67
N LYS A 34 -5.07 5.56 4.14
CA LYS A 34 -5.35 5.81 5.56
C LYS A 34 -4.95 4.58 6.38
N PRO A 35 -4.27 4.77 7.52
CA PRO A 35 -3.99 3.67 8.40
C PRO A 35 -5.28 3.15 9.05
N LEU A 36 -5.36 1.84 9.17
CA LEU A 36 -6.23 1.15 10.09
C LEU A 36 -5.66 1.35 11.51
N LYS A 37 -6.46 1.97 12.37
CA LYS A 37 -6.07 2.27 13.74
C LYS A 37 -6.20 1.00 14.58
N TYR A 38 -5.09 0.30 14.79
CA TYR A 38 -5.03 -0.90 15.61
C TYR A 38 -4.44 -0.54 16.97
N ASP A 39 -5.33 -0.19 17.91
CA ASP A 39 -5.00 0.26 19.25
C ASP A 39 -3.98 1.43 19.23
N ARG A 40 -2.77 1.22 19.75
CA ARG A 40 -1.65 2.18 19.78
C ARG A 40 -0.87 2.30 18.46
N THR A 41 -1.16 1.47 17.47
CA THR A 41 -0.38 1.38 16.23
C THR A 41 -1.22 1.61 14.98
N ASN A 42 -0.72 2.50 14.12
CA ASN A 42 -1.24 2.65 12.78
C ASN A 42 -0.73 1.48 11.93
N ARG A 43 -1.64 0.76 11.29
CA ARG A 43 -1.32 -0.33 10.36
C ARG A 43 -1.95 -0.06 9.01
N TRP A 44 -1.33 -0.53 7.95
CA TRP A 44 -1.84 -0.37 6.59
C TRP A 44 -2.18 -1.72 6.01
N ALA A 45 -3.33 -1.84 5.35
CA ALA A 45 -3.61 -3.03 4.57
C ALA A 45 -2.59 -3.11 3.42
N ARG A 46 -2.01 -4.29 3.23
CA ARG A 46 -1.08 -4.55 2.14
C ARG A 46 -1.71 -4.20 0.78
N GLU A 47 -2.99 -4.52 0.61
CA GLU A 47 -3.74 -4.30 -0.63
C GLU A 47 -3.84 -2.82 -0.96
N ASP A 48 -4.16 -1.97 0.02
CA ASP A 48 -4.19 -0.50 -0.14
C ASP A 48 -2.83 0.07 -0.54
N VAL A 49 -1.76 -0.40 0.10
CA VAL A 49 -0.39 0.05 -0.20
C VAL A 49 0.02 -0.40 -1.61
N GLN A 50 -0.34 -1.62 -2.00
CA GLN A 50 -0.07 -2.16 -3.32
C GLN A 50 -0.84 -1.40 -4.41
N ALA A 51 -2.12 -1.10 -4.19
CA ALA A 51 -2.94 -0.29 -5.09
C ALA A 51 -2.41 1.15 -5.19
N TRP A 52 -1.88 1.70 -4.10
CA TRP A 52 -1.21 2.99 -4.12
C TRP A 52 0.06 2.98 -4.97
N LEU A 53 0.92 1.96 -4.80
CA LEU A 53 2.13 1.79 -5.62
C LEU A 53 1.78 1.68 -7.10
N ASP A 54 0.74 0.93 -7.42
CA ASP A 54 0.21 0.76 -8.77
C ASP A 54 -0.15 2.12 -9.39
N LYS A 55 -0.92 2.92 -8.65
CA LYS A 55 -1.31 4.28 -9.05
C LYS A 55 -0.12 5.23 -9.20
N GLN A 56 0.96 5.04 -8.43
CA GLN A 56 2.17 5.86 -8.50
C GLN A 56 3.15 5.42 -9.59
N ASN A 57 2.97 4.24 -10.19
CA ASN A 57 3.86 3.76 -11.24
C ASN A 57 3.32 4.20 -12.61
N PRO A 58 3.77 5.33 -13.20
CA PRO A 58 3.31 5.79 -14.51
C PRO A 58 3.68 4.81 -15.62
N ASN A 59 4.68 3.95 -15.40
CA ASN A 59 5.09 2.89 -16.32
C ASN A 59 4.20 1.64 -16.23
N ARG A 60 3.30 1.56 -15.24
CA ARG A 60 2.29 0.50 -15.12
C ARG A 60 0.95 0.90 -15.74
N LYS A 61 0.99 1.74 -16.78
CA LYS A 61 -0.13 1.77 -17.72
C LYS A 61 0.01 0.54 -18.61
N GLN A 62 -0.99 -0.34 -18.55
CA GLN A 62 -1.27 -1.49 -19.44
C GLN A 62 -0.71 -2.84 -18.99
N GLU A 63 -1.57 -3.62 -18.33
CA GLU A 63 -2.23 -4.75 -19.00
C GLU A 63 -3.59 -4.99 -18.33
N ALA A 64 -4.65 -4.76 -19.10
CA ALA A 64 -5.93 -5.37 -18.81
C ALA A 64 -5.76 -6.89 -18.90
N GLN A 65 -5.99 -7.60 -17.80
CA GLN A 65 -6.34 -9.02 -17.81
C GLN A 65 -7.81 -9.03 -17.33
N HIS A 66 -8.82 -9.03 -18.19
CA HIS A 66 -9.19 -10.08 -19.15
C HIS A 66 -9.04 -11.48 -18.54
N GLY A 67 -10.15 -11.93 -17.98
CA GLY A 67 -10.45 -13.32 -17.64
C GLY A 67 -11.96 -13.54 -17.74
N GLY A 68 -12.54 -13.22 -18.90
CA GLY A 68 -13.81 -13.84 -19.31
C GLY A 68 -13.53 -15.23 -19.89
N LEU A 69 -14.47 -16.15 -19.66
CA LEU A 69 -14.53 -17.58 -20.07
C LEU A 69 -13.60 -18.53 -19.28
N THR A 70 -14.03 -19.61 -18.63
CA THR A 70 -15.12 -20.56 -18.92
C THR A 70 -15.59 -21.30 -17.65
N ALA A 71 -16.89 -21.54 -17.54
CA ALA A 71 -17.51 -22.82 -17.23
C ALA A 71 -18.97 -22.76 -17.69
#